data_AF-A0A9D8Q0N9-F1
#
_entry.id   AF-A0A9D8Q0N9-F1
#
_cell.length_a   1.000
_cell.length_b   1.000
_cell.length_c   1.000
_cell.angle_alpha   90.00
_cell.angle_beta   90.00
_cell.angle_gamma   90.00
#
_symmetry.space_group_name_H-M   'P 1'
#
loop_
_entity.id
_entity.type
_entity.pdbx_description
1 polymer ?
#
loop_
_entity_poly.entity_id
_entity_poly.type
_entity_poly.pdbx_seq_one_letter_code
_entity_poly.pdbx_strand_id
1 'polypeptide(L)'
;MAEPILIEGQRAWLKHYGESSRALALGLLNFVARRFQLDALRPPPHRGGAQARAIEARRLVELKAQGVNVPDVIGQGRAALVLEHTGASFNTCLREADAAGRDRLVAAAIEAIAEAHRSGAYFGQPLPRNMTWDGRRVGFIDFEEDPLEVMDLDQAQARDWLMFGYGVARYY
;
A
#
# COMPACT_ATOMS: atom_id res chain seq x y z
N MET A 1 4.40 13.22 2.34
CA MET A 1 5.71 12.99 3.02
C MET A 1 5.43 12.48 4.41
N ALA A 2 6.10 11.40 4.85
CA ALA A 2 5.89 10.81 6.17
C ALA A 2 7.14 11.01 7.03
N GLU A 3 6.96 11.48 8.27
CA GLU A 3 8.03 11.76 9.21
C GLU A 3 7.80 11.01 10.52
N PRO A 4 8.85 10.44 11.15
CA PRO A 4 8.70 9.73 12.42
C PRO A 4 8.51 10.73 13.56
N ILE A 5 7.55 10.45 14.45
CA ILE A 5 7.29 11.21 15.66
C ILE A 5 7.19 10.28 16.88
N LEU A 6 7.34 10.84 18.08
CA LEU A 6 7.14 10.13 19.35
C LEU A 6 5.95 10.76 20.09
N ILE A 7 4.96 9.94 20.45
CA ILE A 7 3.81 10.34 21.26
C ILE A 7 3.81 9.44 22.50
N GLU A 8 3.99 10.03 23.68
CA GLU A 8 4.01 9.29 24.96
C GLU A 8 4.99 8.09 24.98
N GLY A 9 6.12 8.22 24.27
CA GLY A 9 7.12 7.16 24.14
C GLY A 9 6.82 6.10 23.07
N GLN A 10 5.65 6.17 22.42
CA GLN A 10 5.29 5.32 21.28
C GLN A 10 5.73 5.96 19.96
N ARG A 11 6.27 5.15 19.04
CA ARG A 11 6.63 5.61 17.69
C ARG A 11 5.37 5.70 16.82
N ALA A 12 5.24 6.81 16.12
CA ALA A 12 4.19 7.05 15.15
C ALA A 12 4.75 7.76 13.92
N TRP A 13 3.93 7.85 12.88
CA TRP A 13 4.27 8.50 11.62
C TRP A 13 3.29 9.64 11.34
N LEU A 14 3.83 10.84 11.17
CA LEU A 14 3.08 12.00 10.69
C LEU A 14 3.15 12.04 9.17
N LYS A 15 2.03 11.76 8.49
CA LYS A 15 1.93 11.76 7.03
C LYS A 15 1.25 13.03 6.54
N HIS A 16 1.98 13.86 5.81
CA HIS A 16 1.51 15.08 5.17
C HIS A 16 1.11 14.86 3.71
N TYR A 17 -0.04 15.42 3.33
CA TYR A 17 -0.58 15.33 1.97
C TYR A 17 -0.42 16.66 1.26
N GLY A 18 0.49 16.70 0.28
CA GLY A 18 0.68 17.85 -0.60
C GLY A 18 -0.29 17.82 -1.78
N GLU A 19 -0.50 18.98 -2.39
CA GLU A 19 -1.12 19.05 -3.71
C GLU A 19 -0.14 18.46 -4.73
N SER A 20 -0.57 17.42 -5.43
CA SER A 20 0.19 16.86 -6.55
C SER A 20 -0.77 16.40 -7.63
N SER A 21 -0.48 16.74 -8.88
CA SER A 21 -1.26 16.30 -10.04
C SER A 21 -0.33 15.59 -11.02
N ARG A 22 -0.59 14.30 -11.23
CA ARG A 22 0.08 13.48 -12.26
C ARG A 22 -0.87 13.17 -13.44
N ALA A 23 -1.90 13.99 -13.62
CA ALA A 23 -3.03 13.70 -14.51
C ALA A 23 -2.62 13.35 -15.96
N LEU A 24 -1.63 14.05 -16.53
CA LEU A 24 -1.17 13.82 -17.89
C LEU A 24 -0.47 12.45 -18.07
N ALA A 25 0.44 12.09 -17.15
CA ALA A 25 1.15 10.82 -17.20
C ALA A 25 0.20 9.63 -16.96
N LEU A 26 -0.74 9.78 -16.02
CA LEU A 26 -1.76 8.77 -15.74
C LEU A 26 -2.74 8.63 -16.93
N GLY A 27 -3.05 9.73 -17.62
CA GLY A 27 -3.85 9.72 -18.84
C GLY A 27 -3.23 8.90 -19.97
N LEU A 28 -1.92 9.07 -20.22
CA LEU A 28 -1.20 8.28 -21.22
C LEU A 28 -1.17 6.78 -20.85
N LEU A 29 -0.88 6.47 -19.59
CA LEU A 29 -0.87 5.08 -19.13
C LEU A 29 -2.26 4.43 -19.24
N ASN A 30 -3.33 5.15 -18.90
CA ASN A 30 -4.70 4.66 -19.06
C ASN A 30 -5.05 4.41 -20.54
N PHE A 31 -4.59 5.27 -21.45
CA PHE A 31 -4.77 5.06 -22.89
C PHE A 31 -4.08 3.77 -23.36
N VAL A 32 -2.83 3.55 -22.95
CA VAL A 32 -2.09 2.30 -23.26
C VAL A 32 -2.80 1.09 -22.67
N ALA A 33 -3.18 1.13 -21.39
CA ALA A 33 -3.87 0.04 -20.73
C ALA A 33 -5.16 -0.35 -21.46
N ARG A 34 -6.00 0.63 -21.81
CA ARG A 34 -7.24 0.39 -22.58
C ARG A 34 -6.96 -0.13 -23.98
N ARG A 35 -5.94 0.41 -24.67
CA ARG A 35 -5.57 -0.01 -26.03
C ARG A 35 -5.16 -1.49 -26.09
N PHE A 36 -4.51 -1.99 -25.05
CA PHE A 36 -4.03 -3.37 -24.97
C PHE A 36 -4.89 -4.28 -24.09
N GLN A 37 -6.07 -3.82 -23.64
CA GLN A 37 -6.98 -4.57 -22.75
C GLN A 37 -6.31 -5.04 -21.45
N LEU A 38 -5.38 -4.23 -20.94
CA LEU A 38 -4.63 -4.48 -19.71
C LEU A 38 -5.37 -3.84 -18.52
N ASP A 39 -6.60 -4.28 -18.27
CA ASP A 39 -7.51 -3.60 -17.33
C ASP A 39 -6.97 -3.53 -15.89
N ALA A 40 -6.23 -4.55 -15.44
CA ALA A 40 -5.55 -4.58 -14.14
C ALA A 40 -4.40 -3.55 -14.03
N LEU A 41 -3.84 -3.09 -15.15
CA LEU A 41 -2.77 -2.09 -15.17
C LEU A 41 -3.27 -0.65 -15.24
N ARG A 42 -4.59 -0.43 -15.37
CA ARG A 42 -5.17 0.93 -15.37
C ARG A 42 -4.76 1.69 -14.09
N PRO A 43 -4.19 2.90 -14.22
CA PRO A 43 -3.81 3.67 -13.05
C PRO A 43 -5.07 4.19 -12.34
N PRO A 44 -5.23 3.93 -11.02
CA PRO A 44 -6.24 4.61 -10.24
C PRO A 44 -6.01 6.13 -10.25
N PRO A 45 -7.06 6.94 -10.03
CA PRO A 45 -6.90 8.38 -9.91
C PRO A 45 -6.00 8.72 -8.71
N HIS A 46 -4.90 9.42 -8.96
CA HIS A 46 -4.07 9.97 -7.89
C HIS A 46 -4.57 11.37 -7.54
N ARG A 47 -5.32 11.48 -6.44
CA ARG A 47 -5.80 12.77 -5.92
C ARG A 47 -4.76 13.31 -4.94
N GLY A 48 -4.53 14.62 -4.96
CA GLY A 48 -3.67 15.30 -3.99
C GLY A 48 -4.41 15.72 -2.72
N GLY A 49 -3.65 16.18 -1.72
CA GLY A 49 -4.16 16.95 -0.59
C GLY A 49 -5.23 16.24 0.24
N ALA A 50 -6.31 16.97 0.54
CA ALA A 50 -7.37 16.50 1.45
C ALA A 50 -8.11 15.25 0.96
N GLN A 51 -8.18 15.04 -0.37
CA GLN A 51 -8.83 13.87 -0.95
C GLN A 51 -7.99 12.61 -0.75
N ALA A 52 -6.67 12.66 -0.96
CA ALA A 52 -5.75 11.55 -0.66
C ALA A 52 -5.86 11.12 0.80
N ARG A 53 -5.85 12.09 1.71
CA ARG A 53 -6.01 11.89 3.16
C ARG A 53 -7.32 11.16 3.49
N ALA A 54 -8.43 11.59 2.87
CA ALA A 54 -9.75 11.00 3.12
C ALA A 54 -9.84 9.58 2.58
N ILE A 55 -9.26 9.32 1.40
CA ILE A 55 -9.16 7.97 0.82
C ILE A 55 -8.36 7.09 1.76
N GLU A 56 -7.14 7.49 2.15
CA GLU A 56 -6.29 6.66 3.00
C GLU A 56 -6.93 6.38 4.37
N ALA A 57 -7.52 7.38 5.02
CA ALA A 57 -8.23 7.17 6.29
C ALA A 57 -9.39 6.16 6.14
N ARG A 58 -10.17 6.25 5.06
CA ARG A 58 -11.27 5.31 4.76
C ARG A 58 -10.73 3.90 4.49
N ARG A 59 -9.72 3.78 3.63
CA ARG A 59 -9.09 2.51 3.23
C ARG A 59 -8.49 1.79 4.43
N LEU A 60 -7.82 2.50 5.34
CA LEU A 60 -7.26 1.92 6.57
C LEU A 60 -8.36 1.31 7.44
N VAL A 61 -9.51 1.98 7.60
CA VAL A 61 -10.65 1.44 8.37
C VAL A 61 -11.23 0.19 7.70
N GLU A 62 -11.46 0.24 6.39
CA GLU A 62 -11.98 -0.89 5.60
C GLU A 62 -11.07 -2.12 5.71
N LEU A 63 -9.76 -1.92 5.47
CA LEU A 63 -8.77 -2.99 5.49
C LEU A 63 -8.60 -3.59 6.89
N LYS A 64 -8.63 -2.75 7.93
CA LYS A 64 -8.60 -3.23 9.32
C LYS A 64 -9.82 -4.11 9.62
N ALA A 65 -11.01 -3.71 9.16
CA ALA A 65 -12.23 -4.51 9.32
C ALA A 65 -12.19 -5.84 8.55
N GLN A 66 -11.42 -5.89 7.45
CA GLN A 66 -11.14 -7.09 6.67
C GLN A 66 -10.02 -7.97 7.25
N GLY A 67 -9.49 -7.63 8.43
CA GLY A 67 -8.46 -8.40 9.13
C GLY A 67 -7.04 -8.13 8.63
N VAL A 68 -6.84 -7.13 7.76
CA VAL A 68 -5.53 -6.76 7.25
C VAL A 68 -4.73 -6.03 8.33
N ASN A 69 -3.45 -6.36 8.45
CA ASN A 69 -2.53 -5.66 9.34
C ASN A 69 -2.13 -4.31 8.70
N VAL A 70 -2.81 -3.25 9.11
CA VAL A 70 -2.58 -1.85 8.68
C VAL A 70 -2.38 -0.96 9.90
N PRO A 71 -1.74 0.21 9.78
CA PRO A 71 -1.53 1.10 10.90
C PRO A 71 -2.84 1.69 11.42
N ASP A 72 -2.93 1.86 12.74
CA ASP A 72 -4.03 2.61 13.34
C ASP A 72 -3.88 4.11 13.10
N VAL A 73 -5.01 4.76 12.79
CA VAL A 73 -5.09 6.22 12.69
C VAL A 73 -5.26 6.78 14.10
N ILE A 74 -4.15 7.14 14.74
CA ILE A 74 -4.14 7.67 16.11
C ILE A 74 -4.45 9.16 16.19
N GLY A 75 -4.38 9.87 15.06
CA GLY A 75 -4.71 11.29 14.99
C GLY A 75 -5.00 11.75 13.57
N GLN A 76 -5.81 12.79 13.43
CA GLN A 76 -6.15 13.38 12.14
C GLN A 76 -6.08 14.91 12.19
N GLY A 77 -5.42 15.49 11.19
CA GLY A 77 -5.42 16.92 10.93
C GLY A 77 -6.04 17.25 9.56
N ARG A 78 -6.12 18.54 9.24
CA ARG A 78 -6.69 19.03 7.97
C ARG A 78 -5.99 18.48 6.73
N ALA A 79 -4.66 18.35 6.79
CA ALA A 79 -3.82 17.86 5.70
C ALA A 79 -2.78 16.82 6.18
N ALA A 80 -3.08 16.14 7.28
CA ALA A 80 -2.18 15.15 7.85
C ALA A 80 -2.94 14.00 8.53
N LEU A 81 -2.34 12.81 8.52
CA LEU A 81 -2.71 11.69 9.37
C LEU A 81 -1.54 11.37 10.30
N VAL A 82 -1.86 10.94 11.51
CA VAL A 82 -0.90 10.32 12.41
C VAL A 82 -1.21 8.83 12.46
N LEU A 83 -0.23 8.02 12.08
CA LEU A 83 -0.35 6.58 11.90
C LEU A 83 0.55 5.85 12.91
N GLU A 84 0.07 4.73 13.44
CA GLU A 84 0.88 3.84 14.27
C GLU A 84 2.10 3.30 13.51
N HIS A 85 3.19 3.03 14.22
CA HIS A 85 4.35 2.34 13.66
C HIS A 85 4.11 0.83 13.55
N THR A 86 4.07 0.29 12.32
CA THR A 86 3.79 -1.13 12.02
C THR A 86 5.04 -2.00 11.79
N GLY A 87 6.20 -1.56 12.29
CA GLY A 87 7.46 -2.30 12.20
C GLY A 87 8.45 -1.75 11.16
N ALA A 88 9.49 -2.54 10.91
CA ALA A 88 10.58 -2.16 10.01
C ALA A 88 10.13 -2.15 8.55
N SER A 89 10.77 -1.33 7.71
CA SER A 89 10.47 -1.27 6.29
C SER A 89 10.76 -2.60 5.61
N PHE A 90 9.77 -3.16 4.89
CA PHE A 90 9.90 -4.50 4.31
C PHE A 90 11.00 -4.56 3.23
N ASN A 91 11.18 -3.49 2.46
CA ASN A 91 12.28 -3.38 1.49
C ASN A 91 13.67 -3.42 2.14
N THR A 92 13.83 -2.93 3.37
CA THR A 92 15.09 -2.98 4.13
C THR A 92 15.30 -4.40 4.62
N CYS A 93 14.26 -5.03 5.19
CA CYS A 93 14.32 -6.44 5.60
C CYS A 93 14.72 -7.36 4.44
N LEU A 94 14.17 -7.15 3.23
CA LEU A 94 14.55 -7.92 2.04
C LEU A 94 16.00 -7.68 1.60
N ARG A 95 16.55 -6.47 1.78
CA ARG A 95 17.95 -6.16 1.42
C ARG A 95 18.95 -6.80 2.37
N GLU A 96 18.61 -6.82 3.65
CA GLU A 96 19.49 -7.29 4.72
C GLU A 96 19.43 -8.80 4.91
N ALA A 97 18.34 -9.43 4.46
CA ALA A 97 18.18 -10.87 4.51
C ALA A 97 19.12 -11.61 3.53
N ASP A 98 19.55 -12.80 3.96
CA ASP A 98 20.14 -13.81 3.09
C ASP A 98 19.08 -14.44 2.17
N ALA A 99 19.49 -15.34 1.27
CA ALA A 99 18.57 -15.95 0.31
C ALA A 99 17.37 -16.65 0.99
N ALA A 100 17.63 -17.46 2.02
CA ALA A 100 16.58 -18.16 2.76
C ALA A 100 15.69 -17.21 3.58
N GLY A 101 16.24 -16.11 4.10
CA GLY A 101 15.49 -15.05 4.76
C GLY A 101 14.57 -14.31 3.80
N ARG A 102 15.03 -14.00 2.58
CA ARG A 102 14.21 -13.38 1.53
C ARG A 102 13.04 -14.28 1.15
N ASP A 103 13.29 -15.57 0.94
CA ASP A 103 12.23 -16.54 0.62
C ASP A 103 11.17 -16.59 1.73
N ARG A 104 11.59 -16.59 3.00
CA ARG A 104 10.65 -16.57 4.14
C ARG A 104 9.82 -15.29 4.20
N LEU A 105 10.45 -14.13 4.00
CA LEU A 105 9.74 -12.85 3.97
C LEU A 105 8.73 -12.79 2.82
N VAL A 106 9.16 -13.15 1.62
CA VAL A 106 8.30 -13.16 0.43
C VAL A 106 7.14 -14.14 0.58
N ALA A 107 7.38 -15.33 1.13
CA ALA A 107 6.32 -16.29 1.45
C ALA A 107 5.30 -15.72 2.44
N ALA A 108 5.76 -15.07 3.51
CA ALA A 108 4.87 -14.42 4.49
C ALA A 108 4.04 -13.29 3.86
N ALA A 109 4.61 -12.53 2.93
CA ALA A 109 3.88 -11.51 2.18
C ALA A 109 2.83 -12.11 1.23
N ILE A 110 3.17 -13.18 0.51
CA ILE A 110 2.22 -13.90 -0.36
C ILE A 110 1.05 -14.41 0.48
N GLU A 111 1.32 -15.03 1.63
CA GLU A 111 0.28 -15.54 2.52
C GLU A 111 -0.63 -14.41 3.04
N ALA A 112 -0.05 -13.30 3.48
CA ALA A 112 -0.81 -12.14 3.96
C ALA A 112 -1.69 -11.51 2.86
N ILE A 113 -1.18 -11.37 1.64
CA ILE A 113 -1.96 -10.87 0.49
C ILE A 113 -3.11 -11.83 0.17
N ALA A 114 -2.83 -13.14 0.13
CA ALA A 114 -3.84 -14.14 -0.20
C ALA A 114 -4.96 -14.22 0.84
N GLU A 115 -4.64 -14.12 2.14
CA GLU A 115 -5.64 -14.09 3.21
C GLU A 115 -6.49 -12.82 3.13
N ALA A 116 -5.88 -11.66 2.90
CA ALA A 116 -6.61 -10.42 2.71
C ALA A 116 -7.54 -10.49 1.48
N HIS A 117 -7.08 -11.07 0.37
CA HIS A 117 -7.91 -11.23 -0.82
C HIS A 117 -9.14 -12.13 -0.57
N ARG A 118 -9.01 -13.16 0.27
CA ARG A 118 -10.14 -14.02 0.69
C ARG A 118 -11.21 -13.25 1.47
N SER A 119 -10.85 -12.18 2.19
CA SER A 119 -11.80 -11.29 2.88
C SER A 119 -12.30 -10.13 2.00
N GLY A 120 -12.02 -10.16 0.70
CA GLY A 120 -12.42 -9.12 -0.25
C GLY A 120 -11.56 -7.85 -0.18
N ALA A 121 -10.39 -7.92 0.45
CA ALA A 121 -9.44 -6.81 0.47
C ALA A 121 -8.67 -6.70 -0.85
N TYR A 122 -8.07 -5.53 -1.05
CA TYR A 122 -7.18 -5.19 -2.16
C TYR A 122 -6.25 -4.06 -1.73
N PHE A 123 -5.08 -3.91 -2.35
CA PHE A 123 -4.04 -2.97 -1.88
C PHE A 123 -3.72 -1.87 -2.90
N GLY A 124 -3.86 -2.15 -4.19
CA GLY A 124 -3.51 -1.28 -5.31
C GLY A 124 -2.02 -1.29 -5.66
N GLN A 125 -1.14 -1.10 -4.66
CA GLN A 125 0.31 -1.09 -4.83
C GLN A 125 1.04 -1.78 -3.65
N PRO A 126 0.88 -3.11 -3.46
CA PRO A 126 1.58 -3.87 -2.41
C PRO A 126 3.06 -4.09 -2.80
N LEU A 127 3.78 -2.99 -2.99
CA LEU A 127 5.21 -2.97 -3.29
C LEU A 127 5.98 -3.05 -1.96
N PRO A 128 7.19 -3.65 -1.90
CA PRO A 128 7.97 -3.74 -0.67
C PRO A 128 8.24 -2.41 0.07
N ARG A 129 8.17 -1.27 -0.63
CA ARG A 129 8.28 0.06 -0.01
C ARG A 129 7.01 0.50 0.75
N ASN A 130 5.87 -0.09 0.43
CA ASN A 130 4.54 0.18 1.00
C ASN A 130 4.14 -0.96 1.97
N MET A 131 5.13 -1.66 2.51
CA MET A 131 4.96 -2.80 3.41
C MET A 131 5.93 -2.68 4.59
N THR A 132 5.55 -3.27 5.72
CA THR A 132 6.39 -3.35 6.92
C THR A 132 6.46 -4.77 7.47
N TRP A 133 7.42 -5.02 8.35
CA TRP A 133 7.61 -6.28 9.05
C TRP A 133 7.85 -6.01 10.54
N ASP A 134 6.98 -6.55 11.39
CA ASP A 134 7.09 -6.42 12.86
C ASP A 134 7.87 -7.58 13.52
N GLY A 135 8.41 -8.51 12.73
CA GLY A 135 9.02 -9.76 13.20
C GLY A 135 8.10 -10.97 13.11
N ARG A 136 6.79 -10.77 12.93
CA ARG A 136 5.78 -11.82 12.89
C ARG A 136 4.75 -11.66 11.78
N ARG A 137 4.32 -10.43 11.49
CA ARG A 137 3.28 -10.11 10.51
C ARG A 137 3.78 -9.07 9.53
N VAL A 138 3.31 -9.20 8.30
CA VAL A 138 3.48 -8.19 7.26
C VAL A 138 2.44 -7.10 7.49
N GLY A 139 2.88 -5.85 7.53
CA GLY A 139 2.00 -4.67 7.55
C GLY A 139 1.90 -4.05 6.16
N PHE A 140 0.78 -3.40 5.87
CA PHE A 140 0.57 -2.67 4.62
C PHE A 140 0.25 -1.21 4.91
N ILE A 141 0.85 -0.31 4.13
CA ILE A 141 0.74 1.14 4.31
C ILE A 141 0.54 1.83 2.96
N ASP A 142 0.30 3.14 2.99
CA ASP A 142 0.28 4.00 1.81
C ASP A 142 -0.92 3.74 0.87
N PHE A 143 -2.13 3.92 1.41
CA PHE A 143 -3.41 3.70 0.71
C PHE A 143 -4.04 4.99 0.15
N GLU A 144 -3.25 5.80 -0.54
CA GLU A 144 -3.71 7.11 -1.07
C GLU A 144 -4.63 6.99 -2.30
N GLU A 145 -4.69 5.80 -2.89
CA GLU A 145 -5.43 5.50 -4.12
C GLU A 145 -6.49 4.43 -3.85
N ASP A 146 -7.58 4.49 -4.61
CA ASP A 146 -8.62 3.46 -4.62
C ASP A 146 -8.76 2.84 -6.01
N PRO A 147 -8.17 1.65 -6.25
CA PRO A 147 -8.36 0.90 -7.48
C PRO A 147 -9.82 0.71 -7.92
N LEU A 148 -10.76 0.53 -6.98
CA LEU A 148 -12.15 0.23 -7.34
C LEU A 148 -12.89 1.40 -8.03
N GLU A 149 -12.30 2.59 -8.06
CA GLU A 149 -12.84 3.71 -8.85
C GLU A 149 -12.75 3.46 -10.36
N VAL A 150 -11.85 2.57 -10.79
CA VAL A 150 -11.59 2.34 -12.23
C VAL A 150 -11.63 0.87 -12.63
N MET A 151 -11.58 -0.08 -11.69
CA MET A 151 -11.59 -1.52 -11.95
C MET A 151 -12.45 -2.28 -10.95
N ASP A 152 -12.85 -3.51 -11.27
CA ASP A 152 -13.56 -4.36 -10.31
C ASP A 152 -12.60 -5.01 -9.29
N LEU A 153 -13.14 -5.75 -8.32
CA LEU A 153 -12.36 -6.38 -7.26
C LEU A 153 -11.37 -7.42 -7.81
N ASP A 154 -11.80 -8.27 -8.74
CA ASP A 154 -10.95 -9.31 -9.32
C ASP A 154 -9.76 -8.67 -10.06
N GLN A 155 -10.00 -7.59 -10.79
CA GLN A 155 -8.96 -6.80 -11.45
C GLN A 155 -8.02 -6.12 -10.45
N ALA A 156 -8.54 -5.60 -9.34
CA ALA A 156 -7.73 -5.00 -8.28
C ALA A 156 -6.83 -6.03 -7.59
N GLN A 157 -7.34 -7.23 -7.31
CA GLN A 157 -6.56 -8.33 -6.73
C GLN A 157 -5.53 -8.88 -7.72
N ALA A 158 -5.86 -8.98 -9.00
CA ALA A 158 -4.89 -9.32 -10.04
C ALA A 158 -3.76 -8.28 -10.14
N ARG A 159 -4.11 -6.98 -10.05
CA ARG A 159 -3.15 -5.88 -10.01
C ARG A 159 -2.20 -6.01 -8.82
N ASP A 160 -2.71 -6.35 -7.64
CA ASP A 160 -1.90 -6.53 -6.44
C ASP A 160 -0.77 -7.56 -6.67
N TRP A 161 -1.09 -8.71 -7.28
CA TRP A 161 -0.09 -9.72 -7.60
C TRP A 161 0.96 -9.25 -8.61
N LEU A 162 0.53 -8.53 -9.65
CA LEU A 162 1.44 -7.94 -10.64
C LEU A 162 2.40 -6.94 -10.00
N MET A 163 1.87 -6.05 -9.14
CA MET A 163 2.66 -5.04 -8.45
C MET A 163 3.60 -5.67 -7.43
N PHE A 164 3.12 -6.62 -6.63
CA PHE A 164 3.94 -7.34 -5.66
C PHE A 164 5.09 -8.07 -6.36
N GLY A 165 4.79 -8.87 -7.40
CA GLY A 165 5.79 -9.59 -8.19
C GLY A 165 6.85 -8.68 -8.78
N TYR A 166 6.43 -7.57 -9.41
CA TYR A 166 7.36 -6.55 -9.91
C TYR A 166 8.22 -5.93 -8.80
N GLY A 167 7.62 -5.67 -7.64
CA GLY A 167 8.29 -5.08 -6.49
C GLY A 167 9.38 -5.99 -5.92
N VAL A 168 9.10 -7.29 -5.79
CA VAL A 168 10.04 -8.25 -5.18
C VAL A 168 11.11 -8.77 -6.14
N ALA A 169 10.88 -8.72 -7.45
CA ALA A 169 11.79 -9.27 -8.46
C ALA A 169 13.23 -8.74 -8.36
N ARG A 170 13.43 -7.50 -7.90
CA ARG A 170 14.77 -6.89 -7.76
C ARG A 170 15.62 -7.45 -6.61
N TYR A 171 15.03 -8.26 -5.73
CA TYR A 171 15.70 -8.85 -4.56
C TYR A 171 16.16 -10.29 -4.82
N TYR A 172 15.89 -10.79 -6.04
CA TYR A 172 16.36 -12.06 -6.59
C TYR A 172 17.31 -11.79 -7.76
#